data_AF-A0A811S0W2-F1
#
_entry.id   AF-A0A811S0W2-F1
#
_cell.length_a   1.000
_cell.length_b   1.000
_cell.length_c   1.000
_cell.angle_alpha   90.00
_cell.angle_beta   90.00
_cell.angle_gamma   90.00
#
_symmetry.space_group_name_H-M   'P 1'
#
loop_
_entity.id
_entity.type
_entity.pdbx_description
1 polymer ?
#
loop_
_entity_poly.entity_id
_entity_poly.type
_entity_poly.pdbx_seq_one_letter_code
_entity_poly.pdbx_strand_id
1 'polypeptide(L)'
;MGLFSAVLRALPARVQQSTDPPDPIGVVQAAGMEKGAPEASPPCARCGKPAQLQCPKCAELKLPRENATFCTLDCFRVAWSSHKSVHPKPGALASQQSPEGWKYYVRKGRGRALELPRFDWTGPLRPYPISKMRVVPDEIEKPDWALDIKTPELIERMRETCRIAREVLDAAARVIKLGITTDEIDRVVHEETIARGGYPSPLNYHFFPRSCCTSVNEVICHGIPDARL
;
A
#
# COMPACT_ATOMS: atom_id res chain seq x y z
N MET A 1 5.44 -7.51 9.14
CA MET A 1 5.99 -8.88 9.17
C MET A 1 7.12 -8.96 8.16
N GLY A 2 8.29 -9.37 8.64
CA GLY A 2 9.54 -9.60 7.91
C GLY A 2 10.40 -10.42 8.87
N LEU A 3 11.17 -11.38 8.36
CA LEU A 3 11.82 -12.38 9.21
C LEU A 3 12.98 -11.80 10.02
N PHE A 4 13.31 -12.49 11.11
CA PHE A 4 14.47 -12.20 11.95
C PHE A 4 15.76 -12.13 11.12
N SER A 5 16.55 -11.08 11.35
CA SER A 5 17.94 -11.00 10.89
C SER A 5 18.74 -10.15 11.88
N ALA A 6 19.59 -10.82 12.66
CA ALA A 6 20.49 -10.17 13.61
C ALA A 6 21.71 -9.65 12.85
N VAL A 7 21.63 -8.42 12.34
CA VAL A 7 22.68 -7.82 11.50
C VAL A 7 23.60 -6.92 12.34
N LEU A 8 24.71 -7.50 12.81
CA LEU A 8 25.94 -6.75 13.10
C LEU A 8 26.35 -6.00 11.82
N ARG A 9 26.34 -4.67 11.85
CA ARG A 9 26.28 -3.85 10.62
C ARG A 9 27.54 -3.04 10.35
N ALA A 10 28.09 -3.23 9.15
CA ALA A 10 28.98 -2.27 8.47
C ALA A 10 28.21 -1.46 7.41
N LEU A 11 28.82 -0.40 6.88
CA LEU A 11 28.23 0.67 6.04
C LEU A 11 29.18 1.00 4.85
N PRO A 12 28.83 1.84 3.83
CA PRO A 12 27.54 2.45 3.41
C PRO A 12 27.24 2.44 1.87
N ALA A 13 26.14 3.11 1.44
CA ALA A 13 25.97 3.85 0.14
C ALA A 13 25.83 3.04 -1.20
N ARG A 14 25.32 3.53 -2.35
CA ARG A 14 24.67 4.81 -2.83
C ARG A 14 23.83 4.54 -4.14
N VAL A 15 22.59 5.06 -4.34
CA VAL A 15 22.14 6.26 -5.14
C VAL A 15 21.82 6.09 -6.67
N GLN A 16 20.65 6.66 -7.10
CA GLN A 16 20.20 7.34 -8.36
C GLN A 16 20.77 6.99 -9.77
N GLN A 17 20.19 7.28 -10.97
CA GLN A 17 18.85 7.66 -11.54
C GLN A 17 18.95 7.66 -13.10
N SER A 18 17.84 7.92 -13.83
CA SER A 18 17.75 8.53 -15.21
C SER A 18 18.30 7.71 -16.43
N THR A 19 17.87 7.86 -17.70
CA THR A 19 16.74 8.58 -18.39
C THR A 19 16.42 7.93 -19.77
N ASP A 20 15.33 8.39 -20.41
CA ASP A 20 14.77 8.05 -21.76
C ASP A 20 15.68 8.51 -22.95
N PRO A 21 15.34 8.40 -24.28
CA PRO A 21 14.07 8.18 -25.04
C PRO A 21 14.20 7.04 -26.11
N PRO A 22 13.55 6.96 -27.33
CA PRO A 22 12.48 7.77 -27.98
C PRO A 22 11.36 7.02 -28.79
N ASP A 23 10.49 7.85 -29.37
CA ASP A 23 9.54 7.83 -30.52
C ASP A 23 9.90 7.04 -31.81
N PRO A 24 9.09 7.03 -32.91
CA PRO A 24 7.74 7.60 -33.20
C PRO A 24 6.72 6.50 -33.67
N ILE A 25 5.63 6.63 -34.48
CA ILE A 25 4.97 7.65 -35.35
C ILE A 25 3.43 7.36 -35.41
N GLY A 26 2.56 8.34 -35.73
CA GLY A 26 1.19 8.06 -36.25
C GLY A 26 0.26 9.30 -36.37
N VAL A 27 -0.47 9.49 -37.48
CA VAL A 27 -1.28 10.71 -37.79
C VAL A 27 -2.58 10.38 -38.56
N VAL A 28 -3.71 11.05 -38.25
CA VAL A 28 -4.92 11.19 -39.12
C VAL A 28 -5.78 12.43 -38.78
N GLN A 29 -6.78 12.75 -39.62
CA GLN A 29 -7.56 14.01 -39.71
C GLN A 29 -9.03 13.72 -40.16
N ALA A 30 -10.05 14.60 -40.06
CA ALA A 30 -10.30 15.88 -39.36
C ALA A 30 -11.83 16.26 -39.48
N ALA A 31 -12.21 17.54 -39.28
CA ALA A 31 -13.57 18.13 -39.37
C ALA A 31 -14.56 17.76 -38.22
N GLY A 32 -15.65 18.49 -37.96
CA GLY A 32 -16.18 19.76 -38.52
C GLY A 32 -17.38 20.28 -37.69
N MET A 33 -17.82 21.54 -37.86
CA MET A 33 -18.94 22.14 -37.09
C MET A 33 -20.32 21.90 -37.74
N GLU A 34 -21.41 22.02 -36.97
CA GLU A 34 -22.59 22.84 -37.36
C GLU A 34 -23.52 23.21 -36.17
N LYS A 35 -24.64 23.91 -36.42
CA LYS A 35 -25.54 24.51 -35.41
C LYS A 35 -27.04 24.36 -35.74
N GLY A 36 -27.90 24.19 -34.72
CA GLY A 36 -29.21 24.86 -34.67
C GLY A 36 -30.46 24.02 -34.35
N ALA A 37 -31.58 24.75 -34.17
CA ALA A 37 -32.97 24.27 -34.01
C ALA A 37 -33.37 23.73 -32.59
N PRO A 38 -34.70 23.65 -32.27
CA PRO A 38 -35.21 24.08 -30.96
C PRO A 38 -35.36 22.98 -29.89
N GLU A 39 -35.44 23.40 -28.62
CA GLU A 39 -35.70 22.51 -27.47
C GLU A 39 -37.10 21.86 -27.54
N ALA A 40 -37.16 20.62 -28.01
CA ALA A 40 -38.28 19.73 -27.72
C ALA A 40 -38.27 19.35 -26.23
N SER A 41 -39.44 19.41 -25.57
CA SER A 41 -39.57 18.97 -24.17
C SER A 41 -39.14 17.50 -24.03
N PRO A 42 -38.20 17.17 -23.13
CA PRO A 42 -37.56 15.86 -23.11
C PRO A 42 -38.57 14.73 -22.82
N PRO A 43 -38.32 13.50 -23.34
CA PRO A 43 -39.20 12.36 -23.10
C PRO A 43 -39.12 11.89 -21.65
N CYS A 44 -40.28 11.58 -21.06
CA CYS A 44 -40.37 11.03 -19.70
C CYS A 44 -39.61 9.70 -19.59
N ALA A 45 -38.68 9.63 -18.65
CA ALA A 45 -37.78 8.49 -18.42
C ALA A 45 -38.47 7.15 -18.09
N ARG A 46 -39.81 7.15 -17.93
CA ARG A 46 -40.64 5.94 -17.74
C ARG A 46 -41.52 5.59 -18.95
N CYS A 47 -42.01 6.58 -19.71
CA CYS A 47 -43.10 6.35 -20.66
C CYS A 47 -43.03 7.15 -21.97
N GLY A 48 -41.91 7.82 -22.26
CA GLY A 48 -41.65 8.52 -23.53
C GLY A 48 -42.45 9.82 -23.75
N LYS A 49 -43.61 9.99 -23.10
CA LYS A 49 -44.43 11.22 -23.18
C LYS A 49 -43.63 12.47 -22.78
N PRO A 50 -43.89 13.64 -23.38
CA PRO A 50 -43.18 14.88 -23.03
C PRO A 50 -43.25 15.18 -21.54
N ALA A 51 -42.11 15.54 -20.95
CA ALA A 51 -41.94 15.74 -19.53
C ALA A 51 -41.65 17.21 -19.17
N GLN A 52 -42.16 17.63 -18.01
CA GLN A 52 -41.99 18.99 -17.46
C GLN A 52 -41.44 18.98 -16.03
N LEU A 53 -41.54 17.86 -15.30
CA LEU A 53 -40.98 17.70 -13.97
C LEU A 53 -39.56 17.11 -14.07
N GLN A 54 -38.67 17.49 -13.15
CA GLN A 54 -37.30 16.99 -13.09
C GLN A 54 -37.00 16.47 -11.67
N CYS A 55 -36.17 15.41 -11.56
CA CYS A 55 -35.72 14.92 -10.25
C CYS A 55 -34.96 16.04 -9.49
N PRO A 56 -35.38 16.43 -8.27
CA PRO A 56 -34.72 17.51 -7.53
C PRO A 56 -33.24 17.25 -7.27
N LYS A 57 -32.86 15.98 -7.02
CA LYS A 57 -31.45 15.62 -6.77
C LYS A 57 -30.59 15.64 -8.03
N CYS A 58 -31.15 15.38 -9.22
CA CYS A 58 -30.45 15.63 -10.49
C CYS A 58 -30.23 17.12 -10.74
N ALA A 59 -31.20 17.97 -10.42
CA ALA A 59 -31.07 19.42 -10.55
C ALA A 59 -30.01 19.99 -9.58
N GLU A 60 -30.02 19.56 -8.32
CA GLU A 60 -29.03 19.91 -7.29
C GLU A 60 -27.60 19.49 -7.71
N LEU A 61 -27.44 18.25 -8.21
CA LEU A 61 -26.17 17.69 -8.67
C LEU A 61 -25.76 18.12 -10.09
N LYS A 62 -26.55 18.99 -10.76
CA LYS A 62 -26.33 19.47 -12.14
C LYS A 62 -26.13 18.33 -13.16
N LEU A 63 -26.80 17.20 -12.96
CA LEU A 63 -26.76 16.06 -13.88
C LEU A 63 -27.60 16.32 -15.15
N PRO A 64 -27.29 15.68 -16.30
CA PRO A 64 -28.05 15.83 -17.54
C PRO A 64 -29.56 15.62 -17.36
N ARG A 65 -30.37 16.34 -18.16
CA ARG A 65 -31.85 16.29 -18.08
C ARG A 65 -32.43 15.06 -18.79
N GLU A 66 -31.69 14.53 -19.75
CA GLU A 66 -31.95 13.25 -20.41
C GLU A 66 -32.03 12.12 -19.36
N ASN A 67 -33.14 11.39 -19.33
CA ASN A 67 -33.46 10.35 -18.35
C ASN A 67 -33.67 10.82 -16.89
N ALA A 68 -33.71 12.14 -16.63
CA ALA A 68 -33.98 12.74 -15.32
C ALA A 68 -35.32 13.48 -15.22
N THR A 69 -36.17 13.36 -16.24
CA THR A 69 -37.43 14.11 -16.40
C THR A 69 -38.67 13.20 -16.48
N PHE A 70 -39.78 13.70 -15.95
CA PHE A 70 -41.03 12.94 -15.74
C PHE A 70 -42.26 13.78 -16.11
N CYS A 71 -43.29 13.12 -16.67
CA CYS A 71 -44.56 13.77 -17.01
C CYS A 71 -45.51 13.92 -15.81
N THR A 72 -45.40 13.05 -14.79
CA THR A 72 -46.23 13.06 -13.58
C THR A 72 -45.45 12.57 -12.36
N LEU A 73 -45.91 12.93 -11.17
CA LEU A 73 -45.32 12.48 -9.90
C LEU A 73 -45.32 10.95 -9.76
N ASP A 74 -46.33 10.25 -10.28
CA ASP A 74 -46.40 8.79 -10.19
C ASP A 74 -45.44 8.09 -11.16
N CYS A 75 -45.17 8.70 -12.33
CA CYS A 75 -44.09 8.24 -13.19
C CYS A 75 -42.71 8.37 -12.53
N PHE A 76 -42.49 9.44 -11.74
CA PHE A 76 -41.30 9.58 -10.90
C PHE A 76 -41.25 8.54 -9.77
N ARG A 77 -42.34 8.36 -9.01
CA ARG A 77 -42.43 7.38 -7.91
C ARG A 77 -42.16 5.94 -8.37
N VAL A 78 -42.75 5.51 -9.49
CA VAL A 78 -42.54 4.16 -10.02
C VAL A 78 -41.13 3.98 -10.58
N ALA A 79 -40.52 5.02 -11.15
CA ALA A 79 -39.14 4.99 -11.64
C ALA A 79 -38.08 5.21 -10.53
N TRP A 80 -38.45 5.64 -9.33
CA TRP A 80 -37.52 6.02 -8.25
C TRP A 80 -36.50 4.92 -7.90
N SER A 81 -36.94 3.66 -7.92
CA SER A 81 -36.12 2.50 -7.56
C SER A 81 -34.96 2.25 -8.54
N SER A 82 -35.14 2.54 -9.84
CA SER A 82 -34.12 2.42 -10.89
C SER A 82 -33.43 3.75 -11.21
N HIS A 83 -34.11 4.88 -11.05
CA HIS A 83 -33.54 6.21 -11.26
C HIS A 83 -32.49 6.56 -10.19
N LYS A 84 -32.69 6.20 -8.92
CA LYS A 84 -31.74 6.52 -7.83
C LYS A 84 -30.29 6.03 -8.06
N SER A 85 -30.10 5.04 -8.93
CA SER A 85 -28.80 4.50 -9.34
C SER A 85 -27.99 5.42 -10.26
N VAL A 86 -28.61 6.44 -10.88
CA VAL A 86 -27.88 7.41 -11.73
C VAL A 86 -27.17 8.49 -10.92
N HIS A 87 -27.40 8.55 -9.60
CA HIS A 87 -26.68 9.46 -8.71
C HIS A 87 -25.35 8.83 -8.27
N PRO A 88 -24.19 9.50 -8.47
CA PRO A 88 -22.93 9.04 -7.89
C PRO A 88 -23.01 9.06 -6.36
N LYS A 89 -22.55 7.99 -5.70
CA LYS A 89 -22.52 7.92 -4.23
C LYS A 89 -21.55 8.98 -3.67
N PRO A 90 -21.90 9.75 -2.64
CA PRO A 90 -20.94 10.65 -1.99
C PRO A 90 -19.77 9.83 -1.43
N GLY A 91 -18.55 10.26 -1.72
CA GLY A 91 -17.32 9.50 -1.48
C GLY A 91 -16.74 8.81 -2.73
N ALA A 92 -17.52 8.65 -3.81
CA ALA A 92 -17.00 8.27 -5.13
C ALA A 92 -16.28 9.44 -5.80
N LEU A 93 -15.07 9.75 -5.30
CA LEU A 93 -14.05 10.38 -6.14
C LEU A 93 -13.93 9.54 -7.42
N ALA A 94 -13.91 10.22 -8.58
CA ALA A 94 -14.11 9.56 -9.86
C ALA A 94 -13.21 8.33 -10.02
N SER A 95 -13.82 7.16 -10.24
CA SER A 95 -13.11 5.98 -10.69
C SER A 95 -12.70 6.20 -12.15
N GLN A 96 -11.67 7.04 -12.33
CA GLN A 96 -10.91 7.07 -13.56
C GLN A 96 -10.39 5.66 -13.77
N GLN A 97 -10.86 5.01 -14.82
CA GLN A 97 -10.50 3.63 -15.13
C GLN A 97 -9.00 3.60 -15.39
N SER A 98 -8.25 3.11 -14.41
CA SER A 98 -6.79 2.99 -14.50
C SER A 98 -6.45 2.09 -15.71
N PRO A 99 -5.53 2.50 -16.60
CA PRO A 99 -5.10 1.64 -17.69
C PRO A 99 -4.68 0.25 -17.18
N GLU A 100 -4.87 -0.78 -17.99
CA GLU A 100 -4.85 -2.16 -17.48
C GLU A 100 -3.54 -2.51 -16.74
N GLY A 101 -3.67 -3.06 -15.53
CA GLY A 101 -2.53 -3.40 -14.67
C GLY A 101 -1.88 -2.23 -13.93
N TRP A 102 -2.32 -0.98 -14.11
CA TRP A 102 -1.90 0.17 -13.31
C TRP A 102 -2.60 0.16 -11.94
N LYS A 103 -1.85 0.47 -10.87
CA LYS A 103 -2.30 0.36 -9.47
C LYS A 103 -1.56 1.36 -8.58
N TYR A 104 -2.20 1.85 -7.53
CA TYR A 104 -1.58 2.69 -6.50
C TYR A 104 -0.62 1.88 -5.64
N TYR A 105 0.52 2.45 -5.27
CA TYR A 105 1.43 1.82 -4.30
C TYR A 105 1.00 2.08 -2.85
N VAL A 106 1.04 1.03 -2.03
CA VAL A 106 0.73 1.05 -0.59
C VAL A 106 1.89 0.49 0.22
N ARG A 107 1.84 0.64 1.55
CA ARG A 107 2.78 0.01 2.51
C ARG A 107 4.26 0.29 2.17
N LYS A 108 4.61 1.56 1.92
CA LYS A 108 5.95 2.02 1.51
C LYS A 108 6.48 1.23 0.28
N GLY A 109 5.69 1.16 -0.78
CA GLY A 109 6.03 0.52 -2.06
C GLY A 109 5.83 -1.01 -2.12
N ARG A 110 5.53 -1.67 -0.99
CA ARG A 110 5.50 -3.15 -0.90
C ARG A 110 4.15 -3.80 -1.23
N GLY A 111 3.18 -3.04 -1.73
CA GLY A 111 1.89 -3.57 -2.19
C GLY A 111 1.26 -2.65 -3.23
N ARG A 112 0.30 -3.19 -4.01
CA ARG A 112 -0.38 -2.46 -5.09
C ARG A 112 -1.90 -2.61 -4.98
N ALA A 113 -2.63 -1.50 -4.92
CA ALA A 113 -4.08 -1.42 -4.75
C ALA A 113 -4.78 -0.79 -5.98
N LEU A 114 -6.04 -1.15 -6.23
CA LEU A 114 -6.85 -0.54 -7.29
C LEU A 114 -7.40 0.84 -6.88
N GLU A 115 -7.69 1.03 -5.60
CA GLU A 115 -8.26 2.27 -5.05
C GLU A 115 -7.18 3.19 -4.47
N LEU A 116 -7.43 4.50 -4.52
CA LEU A 116 -6.59 5.52 -3.89
C LEU A 116 -6.60 5.34 -2.37
N PRO A 117 -5.45 5.14 -1.69
CA PRO A 117 -5.43 4.95 -0.25
C PRO A 117 -5.94 6.20 0.49
N ARG A 118 -6.78 6.00 1.52
CA ARG A 118 -7.21 7.09 2.41
C ARG A 118 -5.98 7.63 3.16
N PHE A 119 -5.68 8.90 2.92
CA PHE A 119 -4.63 9.68 3.55
C PHE A 119 -5.04 11.15 3.53
N ASP A 120 -4.69 11.90 4.57
CA ASP A 120 -5.12 13.28 4.75
C ASP A 120 -4.11 14.23 4.08
N TRP A 121 -4.27 14.39 2.76
CA TRP A 121 -3.38 15.19 1.91
C TRP A 121 -3.48 16.70 2.23
N THR A 122 -2.35 17.33 2.55
CA THR A 122 -2.25 18.75 2.96
C THR A 122 -2.39 19.77 1.82
N GLY A 123 -2.58 19.33 0.58
CA GLY A 123 -2.71 20.19 -0.61
C GLY A 123 -3.55 19.55 -1.71
N PRO A 124 -3.64 20.14 -2.91
CA PRO A 124 -4.49 19.65 -3.99
C PRO A 124 -3.93 18.42 -4.73
N LEU A 125 -2.62 18.20 -4.69
CA LEU A 125 -1.96 17.09 -5.40
C LEU A 125 -2.43 15.72 -4.87
N ARG A 126 -2.72 14.79 -5.78
CA ARG A 126 -3.02 13.38 -5.47
C ARG A 126 -2.06 12.49 -6.26
N PRO A 127 -1.59 11.36 -5.71
CA PRO A 127 -0.93 10.35 -6.51
C PRO A 127 -1.94 9.72 -7.48
N TYR A 128 -1.43 9.21 -8.59
CA TYR A 128 -2.19 8.44 -9.58
C TYR A 128 -1.78 6.96 -9.54
N PRO A 129 -2.53 6.04 -10.18
CA PRO A 129 -2.06 4.68 -10.41
C PRO A 129 -0.73 4.69 -11.17
N ILE A 130 0.12 3.70 -10.93
CA ILE A 130 1.39 3.52 -11.64
C ILE A 130 1.42 2.11 -12.24
N SER A 131 2.08 1.96 -13.40
CA SER A 131 2.29 0.67 -14.09
C SER A 131 3.11 -0.34 -13.27
N LYS A 132 3.34 -1.54 -13.82
CA LYS A 132 4.27 -2.52 -13.23
C LYS A 132 5.71 -2.01 -13.28
N MET A 133 6.55 -2.45 -12.34
CA MET A 133 7.99 -2.18 -12.39
C MET A 133 8.58 -2.67 -13.73
N ARG A 134 9.45 -1.86 -14.35
CA ARG A 134 10.15 -2.22 -15.58
C ARG A 134 11.26 -3.22 -15.25
N VAL A 135 11.51 -4.17 -16.14
CA VAL A 135 12.62 -5.13 -16.02
C VAL A 135 13.85 -4.53 -16.70
N VAL A 136 15.03 -4.69 -16.08
CA VAL A 136 16.33 -4.43 -16.72
C VAL A 136 16.83 -5.78 -17.26
N PRO A 137 17.19 -5.90 -18.55
CA PRO A 137 17.74 -7.13 -19.12
C PRO A 137 18.95 -7.67 -18.36
N ASP A 138 19.21 -8.98 -18.50
CA ASP A 138 20.25 -9.68 -17.73
C ASP A 138 21.67 -9.46 -18.30
N GLU A 139 21.77 -8.99 -19.54
CA GLU A 139 23.00 -8.63 -20.25
C GLU A 139 23.59 -7.29 -19.78
N ILE A 140 22.80 -6.47 -19.08
CA ILE A 140 23.25 -5.19 -18.51
C ILE A 140 23.87 -5.46 -17.13
N GLU A 141 25.11 -5.02 -16.91
CA GLU A 141 25.76 -5.10 -15.61
C GLU A 141 24.93 -4.36 -14.54
N LYS A 142 24.50 -5.10 -13.52
CA LYS A 142 23.64 -4.58 -12.45
C LYS A 142 24.51 -4.12 -11.27
N PRO A 143 24.27 -2.92 -10.71
CA PRO A 143 25.02 -2.45 -9.56
C PRO A 143 24.79 -3.34 -8.33
N ASP A 144 25.72 -3.28 -7.38
CA ASP A 144 25.72 -4.06 -6.14
C ASP A 144 24.38 -4.04 -5.39
N TRP A 145 23.75 -2.87 -5.25
CA TRP A 145 22.46 -2.71 -4.57
C TRP A 145 21.27 -3.34 -5.31
N ALA A 146 21.43 -3.75 -6.58
CA ALA A 146 20.42 -4.48 -7.35
C ALA A 146 20.59 -6.01 -7.26
N LEU A 147 21.68 -6.51 -6.66
CA LEU A 147 22.00 -7.93 -6.55
C LEU A 147 22.47 -8.27 -5.13
N ASP A 148 21.57 -8.75 -4.26
CA ASP A 148 21.91 -9.13 -2.87
C ASP A 148 22.65 -10.49 -2.77
N ILE A 149 23.65 -10.70 -3.63
CA ILE A 149 24.46 -11.90 -3.71
C ILE A 149 25.53 -11.87 -2.61
N LYS A 150 25.48 -12.82 -1.68
CA LYS A 150 26.45 -12.93 -0.60
C LYS A 150 27.73 -13.59 -1.12
N THR A 151 28.89 -12.98 -0.87
CA THR A 151 30.19 -13.61 -1.14
C THR A 151 30.41 -14.82 -0.22
N PRO A 152 31.27 -15.79 -0.59
CA PRO A 152 31.58 -16.94 0.27
C PRO A 152 32.06 -16.54 1.68
N GLU A 153 32.86 -15.48 1.80
CA GLU A 153 33.29 -14.92 3.09
C GLU A 153 32.12 -14.36 3.90
N LEU A 154 31.19 -13.63 3.27
CA LEU A 154 30.01 -13.09 3.94
C LEU A 154 29.07 -14.22 4.41
N ILE A 155 28.95 -15.30 3.62
CA ILE A 155 28.23 -16.51 4.03
C ILE A 155 28.89 -17.16 5.26
N GLU A 156 30.22 -17.25 5.32
CA GLU A 156 30.90 -17.83 6.48
C GLU A 156 30.73 -16.96 7.74
N ARG A 157 30.83 -15.64 7.60
CA ARG A 157 30.53 -14.69 8.69
C ARG A 157 29.08 -14.80 9.16
N MET A 158 28.14 -15.06 8.27
CA MET A 158 26.74 -15.36 8.63
C MET A 158 26.61 -16.70 9.37
N ARG A 159 27.33 -17.76 8.97
CA ARG A 159 27.35 -19.05 9.70
C ARG A 159 27.83 -18.88 11.13
N GLU A 160 28.95 -18.20 11.33
CA GLU A 160 29.50 -17.94 12.67
C GLU A 160 28.54 -17.08 13.53
N THR A 161 27.92 -16.05 12.95
CA THR A 161 26.90 -15.24 13.62
C THR A 161 25.69 -16.08 14.05
N CYS A 162 25.23 -17.01 13.19
CA CYS A 162 24.15 -17.94 13.54
C CYS A 162 24.57 -18.98 14.60
N ARG A 163 25.83 -19.43 14.60
CA ARG A 163 26.39 -20.33 15.62
C ARG A 163 26.40 -19.67 17.00
N ILE A 164 26.90 -18.43 17.08
CA ILE A 164 26.88 -17.60 18.29
C ILE A 164 25.42 -17.36 18.76
N ALA A 165 24.52 -16.97 17.85
CA ALA A 165 23.11 -16.75 18.20
C ALA A 165 22.40 -18.01 18.72
N ARG A 166 22.81 -19.20 18.25
CA ARG A 166 22.30 -20.48 18.77
C ARG A 166 22.77 -20.74 20.21
N GLU A 167 24.04 -20.50 20.52
CA GLU A 167 24.56 -20.68 21.88
C GLU A 167 23.89 -19.74 22.90
N VAL A 168 23.63 -18.49 22.50
CA VAL A 168 22.90 -17.50 23.31
C VAL A 168 21.44 -17.92 23.53
N LEU A 169 20.77 -18.45 22.49
CA LEU A 169 19.42 -19.00 22.63
C LEU A 169 19.39 -20.23 23.57
N ASP A 170 20.37 -21.11 23.48
CA ASP A 170 20.50 -22.25 24.39
C ASP A 170 20.84 -21.82 25.83
N ALA A 171 21.54 -20.69 26.02
CA ALA A 171 21.77 -20.10 27.34
C ALA A 171 20.49 -19.52 27.95
N ALA A 172 19.72 -18.77 27.17
CA ALA A 172 18.40 -18.29 27.57
C ALA A 172 17.47 -19.45 27.92
N ALA A 173 17.45 -20.52 27.13
CA ALA A 173 16.63 -21.71 27.38
C ALA A 173 16.95 -22.40 28.73
N ARG A 174 18.22 -22.36 29.18
CA ARG A 174 18.64 -22.97 30.47
C ARG A 174 18.12 -22.24 31.71
N VAL A 175 17.70 -20.97 31.60
CA VAL A 175 17.16 -20.20 32.75
C VAL A 175 15.64 -20.17 32.81
N ILE A 176 14.93 -20.65 31.79
CA ILE A 176 13.45 -20.67 31.75
C ILE A 176 12.91 -21.68 32.79
N LYS A 177 12.21 -21.16 33.79
CA LYS A 177 11.46 -21.90 34.82
C LYS A 177 10.37 -21.00 35.40
N LEU A 178 9.42 -21.56 36.14
CA LEU A 178 8.40 -20.79 36.85
C LEU A 178 9.03 -19.79 37.83
N GLY A 179 8.49 -18.57 37.88
CA GLY A 179 8.99 -17.51 38.77
C GLY A 179 10.29 -16.82 38.31
N ILE A 180 10.63 -16.90 37.02
CA ILE A 180 11.68 -16.09 36.38
C ILE A 180 11.02 -15.04 35.49
N THR A 181 11.46 -13.79 35.60
CA THR A 181 10.92 -12.69 34.80
C THR A 181 11.42 -12.72 33.36
N THR A 182 10.68 -12.08 32.45
CA THR A 182 11.16 -11.95 31.06
C THR A 182 12.35 -10.99 30.95
N ASP A 183 12.45 -9.99 31.85
CA ASP A 183 13.62 -9.13 32.07
C ASP A 183 14.89 -9.90 32.46
N GLU A 184 14.79 -10.92 33.32
CA GLU A 184 15.92 -11.79 33.70
C GLU A 184 16.40 -12.65 32.51
N ILE A 185 15.49 -13.04 31.60
CA ILE A 185 15.85 -13.70 30.34
C ILE A 185 16.56 -12.72 29.40
N ASP A 186 16.14 -11.45 29.33
CA ASP A 186 16.85 -10.41 28.55
C ASP A 186 18.26 -10.15 29.08
N ARG A 187 18.43 -10.11 30.41
CA ARG A 187 19.73 -9.95 31.07
C ARG A 187 20.69 -11.07 30.65
N VAL A 188 20.25 -12.33 30.69
CA VAL A 188 21.05 -13.48 30.26
C VAL A 188 21.36 -13.42 28.76
N VAL A 189 20.39 -13.08 27.90
CA VAL A 189 20.65 -12.91 26.45
C VAL A 189 21.64 -11.78 26.18
N HIS A 190 21.56 -10.67 26.91
CA HIS A 190 22.49 -9.55 26.81
C HIS A 190 23.91 -9.97 27.18
N GLU A 191 24.10 -10.51 28.38
CA GLU A 191 25.39 -10.94 28.91
C GLU A 191 26.06 -11.99 28.03
N GLU A 192 25.33 -13.04 27.62
CA GLU A 192 25.84 -14.10 26.75
C GLU A 192 26.15 -13.58 25.32
N THR A 193 25.45 -12.55 24.83
CA THR A 193 25.77 -11.91 23.55
C THR A 193 27.06 -11.09 23.64
N ILE A 194 27.20 -10.25 24.68
CA ILE A 194 28.38 -9.42 24.92
C ILE A 194 29.62 -10.29 25.18
N ALA A 195 29.48 -11.38 25.95
CA ALA A 195 30.56 -12.33 26.23
C ALA A 195 31.14 -13.02 24.97
N ARG A 196 30.38 -13.05 23.87
CA ARG A 196 30.80 -13.57 22.56
C ARG A 196 31.21 -12.47 21.57
N GLY A 197 31.38 -11.23 22.05
CA GLY A 197 31.73 -10.07 21.22
C GLY A 197 30.61 -9.61 20.27
N GLY A 198 29.37 -10.07 20.49
CA GLY A 198 28.21 -9.71 19.68
C GLY A 198 27.54 -8.41 20.15
N TYR A 199 26.66 -7.89 19.29
CA TYR A 199 25.71 -6.82 19.65
C TYR A 199 24.29 -7.41 19.62
N PRO A 200 23.48 -7.29 20.69
CA PRO A 200 22.11 -7.78 20.70
C PRO A 200 21.26 -6.95 19.74
N SER A 201 21.05 -7.47 18.53
CA SER A 201 20.50 -6.69 17.40
C SER A 201 19.10 -6.07 17.60
N PRO A 202 18.21 -6.58 18.48
CA PRO A 202 16.98 -5.88 18.86
C PRO A 202 17.22 -4.57 19.63
N LEU A 203 18.33 -4.43 20.34
CA LEU A 203 18.58 -3.27 21.21
C LEU A 203 18.63 -1.98 20.40
N ASN A 204 17.79 -1.01 20.78
CA ASN A 204 17.57 0.26 20.09
C ASN A 204 17.11 0.13 18.61
N TYR A 205 16.78 -1.07 18.12
CA TYR A 205 16.28 -1.26 16.76
C TYR A 205 14.91 -0.62 16.62
N HIS A 206 14.83 0.51 15.90
CA HIS A 206 13.66 1.39 15.89
C HIS A 206 13.18 1.78 17.31
N PHE A 207 14.12 2.05 18.22
CA PHE A 207 13.89 2.37 19.63
C PHE A 207 13.29 1.22 20.47
N PHE A 208 13.39 -0.04 20.01
CA PHE A 208 13.04 -1.19 20.84
C PHE A 208 13.98 -1.26 22.07
N PRO A 209 13.45 -1.33 23.31
CA PRO A 209 14.23 -0.99 24.51
C PRO A 209 15.07 -2.13 25.12
N ARG A 210 15.05 -3.33 24.52
CA ARG A 210 15.60 -4.57 25.11
C ARG A 210 16.47 -5.36 24.15
N SER A 211 17.19 -6.33 24.69
CA SER A 211 18.21 -7.14 23.97
C SER A 211 17.58 -8.29 23.18
N CYS A 212 16.42 -8.79 23.60
CA CYS A 212 15.66 -9.88 22.98
C CYS A 212 14.15 -9.59 22.94
N CYS A 213 13.37 -10.53 22.40
CA CYS A 213 11.91 -10.46 22.38
C CYS A 213 11.33 -11.68 23.13
N THR A 214 10.43 -11.44 24.09
CA THR A 214 9.85 -12.46 24.96
C THR A 214 8.33 -12.54 24.76
N SER A 215 7.93 -13.41 23.84
CA SER A 215 6.54 -13.61 23.43
C SER A 215 5.85 -14.71 24.23
N VAL A 216 5.07 -14.32 25.25
CA VAL A 216 4.31 -15.24 26.12
C VAL A 216 2.88 -15.41 25.61
N ASN A 217 2.38 -16.65 25.59
CA ASN A 217 0.99 -17.00 25.26
C ASN A 217 0.45 -16.34 23.97
N GLU A 218 -0.51 -15.43 24.09
CA GLU A 218 -1.17 -14.72 22.98
C GLU A 218 -0.31 -13.63 22.31
N VAL A 219 0.86 -13.29 22.86
CA VAL A 219 1.76 -12.25 22.33
C VAL A 219 2.49 -12.74 21.08
N ILE A 220 1.84 -12.59 19.91
CA ILE A 220 2.27 -13.10 18.58
C ILE A 220 3.76 -12.93 18.28
N CYS A 221 4.32 -11.73 18.52
CA CYS A 221 5.74 -11.41 18.32
C CYS A 221 6.12 -10.11 19.04
N HIS A 222 7.42 -9.87 19.23
CA HIS A 222 7.99 -8.63 19.80
C HIS A 222 7.48 -8.24 21.20
N GLY A 223 7.13 -9.22 22.05
CA GLY A 223 6.95 -8.96 23.48
C GLY A 223 8.23 -8.34 24.06
N ILE A 224 8.07 -7.28 24.86
CA ILE A 224 9.18 -6.54 25.48
C ILE A 224 9.47 -7.17 26.85
N PRO A 225 10.72 -7.57 27.12
CA PRO A 225 11.15 -8.00 28.44
C PRO A 225 10.79 -7.04 29.59
N ASP A 226 10.08 -7.59 30.57
CA ASP A 226 9.45 -6.91 31.70
C ASP A 226 9.51 -7.75 33.01
N ALA A 227 8.98 -7.18 34.09
CA ALA A 227 8.98 -7.78 35.42
C ALA A 227 7.84 -8.79 35.68
N ARG A 228 7.17 -9.30 34.63
CA ARG A 228 6.13 -10.33 34.76
C ARG A 228 6.73 -11.68 35.20
N LEU A 229 6.06 -12.35 36.14
CA LEU A 229 6.33 -13.73 36.60
C LEU A 229 5.35 -14.76 35.99
#